data_AF-A0ABD5YVL2-F1
#
_entry.id   AF-A0ABD5YVL2-F1
#
_cell.length_a   1.000
_cell.length_b   1.000
_cell.length_c   1.000
_cell.angle_alpha   90.00
_cell.angle_beta   90.00
_cell.angle_gamma   90.00
#
_symmetry.space_group_name_H-M   'P 1'
#
loop_
_entity.id
_entity.type
_entity.pdbx_description
1 polymer ?
#
loop_
_entity_poly.entity_id
_entity_poly.type
_entity_poly.pdbx_seq_one_letter_code
_entity_poly.pdbx_strand_id
1 'polypeptide(L)'
;MESGRKLRRECTREIRNGDGSMKSRLVSGVLKAFLRWFYDVEGSSIHLESNEGDELEIDLPNSYNEQKGKEWYARLKDLEREFDREAEDPHTTMLTFSSSSTNEDGMLRPPGDHLRELQESWSPSVRRELQRQMSDAGFDRYDPDEEQARWWEYVTVVEPHGSSGGVASGYGHFHTAVFTSHEVKKEMFVPVIRKHVKKCEYAQHAAHNCYHPDPSKRPISINQVTGDSESGLGNLGSYLSEYIGGFSGPPNEREVFELVFQSVCWSTATQRVRFSNGANQLSRQGHARRTEPDKITDEEWTAVAIENSEGETYPVAQKGGQDWMVEILNGPPIAPDRPGDRADRGAPPPD
;
A
#
# COMPACT_ATOMS: atom_id res chain seq x y z
N MET A 1 -9.85 1.04 16.86
CA MET A 1 -10.39 0.82 15.52
C MET A 1 -11.78 1.32 15.49
N GLU A 2 -11.97 2.51 14.90
CA GLU A 2 -13.25 3.21 14.81
C GLU A 2 -14.42 2.31 14.38
N SER A 3 -15.65 2.67 14.76
CA SER A 3 -16.85 1.92 14.38
C SER A 3 -17.05 1.94 12.86
N GLY A 4 -17.59 0.87 12.27
CA GLY A 4 -17.77 0.78 10.80
C GLY A 4 -16.53 0.33 10.02
N ARG A 5 -15.44 0.01 10.71
CA ARG A 5 -14.24 -0.57 10.09
C ARG A 5 -14.47 -2.06 9.82
N LYS A 6 -13.88 -2.58 8.74
CA LYS A 6 -13.94 -4.00 8.39
C LYS A 6 -12.56 -4.64 8.50
N LEU A 7 -12.52 -5.86 9.01
CA LEU A 7 -11.33 -6.71 9.07
C LEU A 7 -11.65 -8.11 8.59
N ARG A 8 -10.63 -8.85 8.18
CA ARG A 8 -10.71 -10.30 8.01
C ARG A 8 -11.34 -10.96 9.24
N ARG A 9 -12.31 -11.85 9.05
CA ARG A 9 -13.03 -12.54 10.13
C ARG A 9 -12.09 -13.19 11.12
N GLU A 10 -11.02 -13.81 10.63
CA GLU A 10 -9.94 -14.48 11.38
C GLU A 10 -9.19 -13.51 12.31
N CYS A 11 -9.18 -12.21 11.98
CA CYS A 11 -8.59 -11.13 12.74
C CYS A 11 -9.55 -10.52 13.78
N THR A 12 -10.76 -11.05 13.90
CA THR A 12 -11.79 -10.56 14.82
C THR A 12 -12.11 -11.56 15.92
N ARG A 13 -12.81 -11.09 16.95
CA ARG A 13 -13.42 -11.90 18.00
C ARG A 13 -14.71 -11.26 18.45
N GLU A 14 -15.66 -12.08 18.90
CA GLU A 14 -16.86 -11.58 19.55
C GLU A 14 -16.53 -10.83 20.83
N ILE A 15 -17.28 -9.77 21.10
CA ILE A 15 -17.20 -9.06 22.36
C ILE A 15 -17.88 -9.91 23.43
N ARG A 16 -17.14 -10.22 24.50
CA ARG A 16 -17.67 -10.99 25.63
C ARG A 16 -18.91 -10.29 26.20
N ASN A 17 -20.00 -11.04 26.35
CA ASN A 17 -21.32 -10.54 26.78
C ASN A 17 -21.95 -9.49 25.84
N GLY A 18 -21.52 -9.43 24.58
CA GLY A 18 -22.13 -8.60 23.55
C GLY A 18 -23.32 -9.28 22.85
N ASP A 19 -23.89 -8.58 21.88
CA ASP A 19 -25.01 -8.97 21.02
C ASP A 19 -24.58 -9.73 19.74
N GLY A 20 -23.40 -10.36 19.76
CA GLY A 20 -22.76 -10.90 18.56
C GLY A 20 -21.85 -9.91 17.83
N SER A 21 -21.73 -8.68 18.34
CA SER A 21 -20.78 -7.71 17.81
C SER A 21 -19.33 -8.16 17.90
N MET A 22 -18.56 -7.84 16.85
CA MET A 22 -17.16 -8.19 16.70
C MET A 22 -16.24 -7.04 17.10
N LYS A 23 -15.05 -7.36 17.59
CA LYS A 23 -13.95 -6.41 17.75
C LYS A 23 -12.65 -6.99 17.19
N SER A 24 -11.67 -6.14 16.94
CA SER A 24 -10.35 -6.60 16.52
C SER A 24 -9.71 -7.49 17.59
N ARG A 25 -8.92 -8.46 17.13
CA ARG A 25 -7.91 -9.11 17.98
C ARG A 25 -6.79 -8.11 18.32
N LEU A 26 -5.98 -8.47 19.30
CA LEU A 26 -4.71 -7.77 19.53
C LEU A 26 -3.77 -8.02 18.34
N VAL A 27 -2.77 -7.15 18.14
CA VAL A 27 -1.78 -7.28 17.05
C VAL A 27 -1.15 -8.66 17.01
N SER A 28 -0.80 -9.24 18.17
CA SER A 28 -0.27 -10.61 18.26
C SER A 28 -1.25 -11.68 17.78
N GLY A 29 -2.56 -11.47 17.98
CA GLY A 29 -3.60 -12.38 17.48
C GLY A 29 -3.83 -12.24 15.98
N VAL A 30 -3.67 -11.04 15.43
CA VAL A 30 -3.71 -10.78 13.98
C VAL A 30 -2.49 -11.38 13.30
N LEU A 31 -1.29 -11.18 13.85
CA LEU A 31 -0.06 -11.77 13.35
C LEU A 31 -0.13 -13.31 13.31
N LYS A 32 -0.63 -13.95 14.38
CA LYS A 32 -0.84 -15.41 14.40
C LYS A 32 -1.82 -15.88 13.32
N ALA A 33 -2.90 -15.14 13.08
CA ALA A 33 -3.86 -15.46 12.03
C ALA A 33 -3.24 -15.31 10.64
N PHE A 34 -2.45 -14.26 10.43
CA PHE A 34 -1.71 -14.03 9.18
C PHE A 34 -0.70 -15.15 8.90
N LEU A 35 0.13 -15.52 9.88
CA LEU A 35 1.12 -16.58 9.71
C LEU A 35 0.48 -17.93 9.42
N ARG A 36 -0.60 -18.26 10.14
CA ARG A 36 -1.37 -19.49 9.86
C ARG A 36 -1.89 -19.48 8.42
N TRP A 37 -2.57 -18.41 8.01
CA TRP A 37 -3.04 -18.26 6.63
C TRP A 37 -1.89 -18.35 5.61
N PHE A 38 -0.76 -17.73 5.90
CA PHE A 38 0.40 -17.75 5.00
C PHE A 38 0.91 -19.18 4.78
N TYR A 39 1.09 -19.95 5.86
CA TYR A 39 1.53 -21.34 5.78
C TYR A 39 0.48 -22.29 5.20
N ASP A 40 -0.82 -22.03 5.45
CA ASP A 40 -1.90 -22.83 4.86
C ASP A 40 -1.93 -22.67 3.32
N VAL A 41 -1.68 -21.44 2.84
CA VAL A 41 -1.61 -21.09 1.39
C VAL A 41 -0.28 -21.49 0.77
N GLU A 42 0.81 -21.52 1.54
CA GLU A 42 2.10 -22.00 1.09
C GLU A 42 2.03 -23.51 0.81
N GLY A 43 2.20 -23.90 -0.44
CA GLY A 43 1.97 -25.28 -0.90
C GLY A 43 0.54 -25.57 -1.39
N SER A 44 -0.32 -24.55 -1.49
CA SER A 44 -1.55 -24.64 -2.28
C SER A 44 -1.25 -24.38 -3.76
N SER A 45 -2.02 -24.99 -4.65
CA SER A 45 -1.92 -24.82 -6.10
C SER A 45 -3.24 -24.38 -6.73
N ILE A 46 -3.16 -23.81 -7.93
CA ILE A 46 -4.30 -23.50 -8.78
C ILE A 46 -4.18 -24.33 -10.05
N HIS A 47 -5.27 -25.04 -10.35
CA HIS A 47 -5.41 -25.87 -11.54
C HIS A 47 -6.05 -25.03 -12.64
N LEU A 48 -5.37 -24.96 -13.78
CA LEU A 48 -5.75 -24.24 -14.97
C LEU A 48 -6.09 -25.23 -16.08
N GLU A 49 -7.10 -24.91 -16.88
CA GLU A 49 -7.48 -25.64 -18.08
C GLU A 49 -7.38 -24.70 -19.29
N SER A 50 -6.75 -25.17 -20.37
CA SER A 50 -6.69 -24.43 -21.63
C SER A 50 -7.99 -24.60 -22.43
N ASN A 51 -8.21 -23.73 -23.41
CA ASN A 51 -9.30 -23.90 -24.38
C ASN A 51 -9.16 -25.16 -25.26
N GLU A 52 -7.99 -25.79 -25.29
CA GLU A 52 -7.73 -27.05 -25.99
C GLU A 52 -7.86 -28.29 -25.08
N GLY A 53 -8.13 -28.09 -23.78
CA GLY A 53 -8.30 -29.14 -22.78
C GLY A 53 -6.99 -29.61 -22.12
N ASP A 54 -5.90 -28.85 -22.28
CA ASP A 54 -4.66 -29.10 -21.54
C ASP A 54 -4.80 -28.63 -20.09
N GLU A 55 -4.16 -29.34 -19.17
CA GLU A 55 -4.16 -29.02 -17.74
C GLU A 55 -2.79 -28.50 -17.31
N LEU A 56 -2.80 -27.45 -16.48
CA LEU A 56 -1.60 -26.86 -15.91
C LEU A 56 -1.83 -26.58 -14.42
N GLU A 57 -0.93 -27.07 -13.59
CA GLU A 57 -0.89 -26.75 -12.18
C GLU A 57 0.21 -25.70 -11.93
N ILE A 58 -0.15 -24.61 -11.24
CA ILE A 58 0.81 -23.63 -10.77
C ILE A 58 0.61 -23.35 -9.28
N ASP A 59 1.67 -22.95 -8.59
CA ASP A 59 1.59 -22.53 -7.19
C ASP A 59 0.58 -21.37 -7.04
N LEU A 60 -0.26 -21.43 -5.99
CA LEU A 60 -1.27 -20.40 -5.74
C LEU A 60 -0.57 -19.06 -5.44
N PRO A 61 -0.68 -18.04 -6.32
CA PRO A 61 0.02 -16.79 -6.13
C PRO A 61 -0.56 -16.03 -4.94
N ASN A 62 0.30 -15.57 -4.03
CA ASN A 62 -0.11 -14.73 -2.92
C ASN A 62 0.73 -13.45 -2.86
N SER A 63 0.12 -12.35 -2.42
CA SER A 63 0.76 -11.04 -2.48
C SER A 63 1.88 -10.83 -1.45
N TYR A 64 2.21 -11.84 -0.64
CA TYR A 64 3.19 -11.78 0.44
C TYR A 64 4.38 -12.72 0.23
N ASN A 65 4.38 -13.50 -0.85
CA ASN A 65 5.49 -14.36 -1.23
C ASN A 65 6.59 -13.59 -1.98
N GLU A 66 7.76 -14.22 -2.09
CA GLU A 66 8.93 -13.63 -2.76
C GLU A 66 8.68 -13.40 -4.26
N GLN A 67 7.96 -14.32 -4.92
CA GLN A 67 7.62 -14.21 -6.34
C GLN A 67 6.88 -12.91 -6.64
N LYS A 68 5.90 -12.52 -5.82
CA LYS A 68 5.19 -11.25 -6.00
C LYS A 68 6.11 -10.05 -5.85
N GLY A 69 7.07 -10.11 -4.93
CA GLY A 69 8.11 -9.09 -4.79
C GLY A 69 8.93 -8.94 -6.08
N LYS A 70 9.39 -10.07 -6.64
CA LYS A 70 10.12 -10.12 -7.92
C LYS A 70 9.29 -9.59 -9.09
N GLU A 71 8.00 -9.93 -9.17
CA GLU A 71 7.09 -9.40 -10.18
C GLU A 71 6.95 -7.88 -10.08
N TRP A 72 6.77 -7.33 -8.88
CA TRP A 72 6.70 -5.88 -8.69
C TRP A 72 8.01 -5.20 -9.09
N TYR A 73 9.14 -5.78 -8.73
CA TYR A 73 10.46 -5.28 -9.13
C TYR A 73 10.63 -5.28 -10.65
N ALA A 74 10.36 -6.41 -11.32
CA ALA A 74 10.45 -6.52 -12.76
C ALA A 74 9.54 -5.52 -13.47
N ARG A 75 8.32 -5.34 -12.95
CA ARG A 75 7.36 -4.37 -13.48
C ARG A 75 7.82 -2.91 -13.31
N LEU A 76 8.43 -2.56 -12.18
CA LEU A 76 9.03 -1.23 -12.01
C LEU A 76 10.19 -1.01 -12.97
N LYS A 77 10.99 -2.05 -13.25
CA LYS A 77 12.06 -2.00 -14.24
C LYS A 77 11.54 -1.77 -15.66
N ASP A 78 10.41 -2.37 -16.00
CA ASP A 78 9.75 -2.08 -17.28
C ASP A 78 9.27 -0.63 -17.34
N LEU A 79 8.62 -0.15 -16.28
CA LEU A 79 8.18 1.25 -16.19
C LEU A 79 9.37 2.21 -16.32
N GLU A 80 10.43 1.99 -15.56
CA GLU A 80 11.64 2.82 -15.56
C GLU A 80 12.25 2.90 -16.96
N ARG A 81 12.40 1.76 -17.64
CA ARG A 81 12.97 1.69 -18.98
C ARG A 81 12.14 2.46 -20.00
N GLU A 82 10.82 2.38 -19.90
CA GLU A 82 9.94 3.09 -20.83
C GLU A 82 9.87 4.59 -20.48
N PHE A 83 9.84 4.93 -19.20
CA PHE A 83 9.89 6.31 -18.73
C PHE A 83 11.11 7.05 -19.25
N ASP A 84 12.30 6.44 -19.15
CA ASP A 84 13.57 7.01 -19.65
C ASP A 84 13.57 7.22 -21.17
N ARG A 85 12.81 6.41 -21.92
CA ARG A 85 12.70 6.52 -23.38
C ARG A 85 11.72 7.60 -23.84
N GLU A 86 10.57 7.67 -23.18
CA GLU A 86 9.43 8.48 -23.60
C GLU A 86 9.46 9.91 -23.01
N ALA A 87 10.27 10.14 -21.97
CA ALA A 87 10.43 11.45 -21.35
C ALA A 87 11.58 12.25 -21.98
N GLU A 88 11.36 13.54 -22.23
CA GLU A 88 12.40 14.45 -22.76
C GLU A 88 13.43 14.84 -21.69
N ASP A 89 12.97 15.15 -20.48
CA ASP A 89 13.78 15.52 -19.32
C ASP A 89 13.24 14.83 -18.04
N PRO A 90 13.49 13.51 -17.91
CA PRO A 90 12.85 12.66 -16.91
C PRO A 90 13.20 13.07 -15.48
N HIS A 91 12.18 13.35 -14.69
CA HIS A 91 12.28 13.66 -13.27
C HIS A 91 11.39 12.76 -12.44
N THR A 92 11.87 12.42 -11.25
CA THR A 92 11.14 11.63 -10.27
C THR A 92 11.02 12.41 -8.97
N THR A 93 9.82 12.43 -8.41
CA THR A 93 9.56 13.10 -7.13
C THR A 93 8.98 12.09 -6.16
N MET A 94 9.67 11.87 -5.04
CA MET A 94 9.14 11.10 -3.92
C MET A 94 8.40 12.03 -2.96
N LEU A 95 7.11 11.75 -2.78
CA LEU A 95 6.27 12.39 -1.76
C LEU A 95 6.06 11.41 -0.61
N THR A 96 6.42 11.85 0.59
CA THR A 96 6.32 11.04 1.81
C THR A 96 5.18 11.56 2.68
N PHE A 97 4.27 10.66 3.04
CA PHE A 97 3.10 10.95 3.84
C PHE A 97 3.13 10.10 5.12
N SER A 98 3.13 10.77 6.26
CA SER A 98 3.29 10.15 7.57
C SER A 98 2.21 10.59 8.54
N SER A 99 1.98 9.78 9.56
CA SER A 99 1.02 10.05 10.62
C SER A 99 1.61 9.56 11.93
N SER A 100 1.33 10.25 13.03
CA SER A 100 1.80 9.81 14.35
C SER A 100 1.27 8.41 14.68
N SER A 101 2.13 7.52 15.16
CA SER A 101 1.75 6.22 15.71
C SER A 101 1.11 6.32 17.11
N THR A 102 1.10 7.51 17.71
CA THR A 102 0.54 7.78 19.04
C THR A 102 -0.61 8.78 18.96
N ASN A 103 -1.58 8.65 19.88
CA ASN A 103 -2.67 9.58 20.05
C ASN A 103 -2.24 10.79 20.92
N GLU A 104 -3.18 11.68 21.23
CA GLU A 104 -2.92 12.88 22.05
C GLU A 104 -2.45 12.55 23.48
N ASP A 105 -2.84 11.40 24.02
CA ASP A 105 -2.40 10.90 25.33
C ASP A 105 -1.01 10.21 25.28
N GLY A 106 -0.37 10.16 24.11
CA GLY A 106 0.91 9.46 23.90
C GLY A 106 0.77 7.94 23.81
N MET A 107 -0.45 7.40 23.78
CA MET A 107 -0.73 5.98 23.66
C MET A 107 -0.66 5.50 22.21
N LEU A 108 -0.17 4.28 22.00
CA LEU A 108 -0.10 3.69 20.68
C LEU A 108 -1.49 3.55 20.05
N ARG A 109 -1.59 3.98 18.79
CA ARG A 109 -2.79 3.89 17.98
C ARG A 109 -2.93 2.49 17.37
N PRO A 110 -4.14 2.02 17.04
CA PRO A 110 -4.26 0.78 16.28
C PRO A 110 -3.58 0.93 14.91
N PRO A 111 -2.62 0.05 14.53
CA PRO A 111 -1.85 0.21 13.30
C PRO A 111 -2.71 0.09 12.03
N GLY A 112 -3.83 -0.63 12.10
CA GLY A 112 -4.82 -0.69 11.01
C GLY A 112 -5.55 0.64 10.79
N ASP A 113 -5.92 1.37 11.85
CA ASP A 113 -6.51 2.72 11.73
C ASP A 113 -5.49 3.69 11.16
N HIS A 114 -4.27 3.66 11.71
CA HIS A 114 -3.16 4.50 11.28
C HIS A 114 -2.88 4.36 9.78
N LEU A 115 -2.70 3.12 9.29
CA LEU A 115 -2.47 2.84 7.87
C LEU A 115 -3.65 3.33 7.02
N ARG A 116 -4.88 3.09 7.48
CA ARG A 116 -6.08 3.44 6.73
C ARG A 116 -6.24 4.95 6.61
N GLU A 117 -5.97 5.72 7.65
CA GLU A 117 -6.02 7.19 7.60
C GLU A 117 -5.04 7.77 6.58
N LEU A 118 -3.82 7.22 6.49
CA LEU A 118 -2.86 7.60 5.44
C LEU A 118 -3.49 7.42 4.05
N GLN A 119 -4.09 6.25 3.81
CA GLN A 119 -4.72 5.92 2.51
C GLN A 119 -6.02 6.72 2.24
N GLU A 120 -6.81 7.01 3.27
CA GLU A 120 -8.05 7.80 3.19
C GLU A 120 -7.74 9.28 2.93
N SER A 121 -6.59 9.78 3.37
CA SER A 121 -6.12 11.12 2.99
C SER A 121 -5.78 11.20 1.49
N TRP A 122 -5.21 10.12 0.93
CA TRP A 122 -4.71 10.07 -0.43
C TRP A 122 -5.82 10.26 -1.49
N SER A 123 -6.72 9.28 -1.60
CA SER A 123 -7.59 9.13 -2.77
C SER A 123 -8.62 10.26 -3.01
N PRO A 124 -9.34 10.77 -1.98
CA PRO A 124 -10.34 11.82 -2.18
C PRO A 124 -9.77 13.23 -2.15
N SER A 125 -8.57 13.44 -1.58
CA SER A 125 -8.05 14.78 -1.29
C SER A 125 -6.66 15.04 -1.86
N VAL A 126 -5.64 14.31 -1.41
CA VAL A 126 -4.24 14.61 -1.75
C VAL A 126 -3.95 14.31 -3.21
N ARG A 127 -4.44 13.20 -3.76
CA ARG A 127 -4.29 12.85 -5.18
C ARG A 127 -4.94 13.90 -6.09
N ARG A 128 -6.10 14.44 -5.71
CA ARG A 128 -6.78 15.50 -6.46
C ARG A 128 -6.01 16.82 -6.42
N GLU A 129 -5.38 17.11 -5.28
CA GLU A 129 -4.47 18.25 -5.16
C GLU A 129 -3.27 18.10 -6.07
N LEU A 130 -2.63 16.92 -6.08
CA LEU A 130 -1.52 16.60 -6.96
C LEU A 130 -1.94 16.76 -8.43
N GLN A 131 -3.08 16.18 -8.84
CA GLN A 131 -3.62 16.36 -10.19
C GLN A 131 -3.77 17.83 -10.54
N ARG A 132 -4.36 18.64 -9.65
CA ARG A 132 -4.53 20.07 -9.92
C ARG A 132 -3.18 20.77 -10.08
N GLN A 133 -2.21 20.52 -9.20
CA GLN A 133 -0.88 21.15 -9.30
C GLN A 133 -0.13 20.76 -10.57
N MET A 134 -0.26 19.52 -11.01
CA MET A 134 0.36 19.07 -12.26
C MET A 134 -0.32 19.70 -13.49
N SER A 135 -1.66 19.73 -13.52
CA SER A 135 -2.42 20.40 -14.59
C SER A 135 -2.18 21.92 -14.62
N ASP A 136 -2.12 22.60 -13.47
CA ASP A 136 -1.81 24.03 -13.37
C ASP A 136 -0.39 24.33 -13.92
N ALA A 137 0.52 23.37 -13.80
CA ALA A 137 1.87 23.44 -14.33
C ALA A 137 1.99 22.97 -15.79
N GLY A 138 0.87 22.64 -16.45
CA GLY A 138 0.83 22.23 -17.85
C GLY A 138 1.28 20.78 -18.11
N PHE A 139 1.16 19.89 -17.13
CA PHE A 139 1.38 18.46 -17.33
C PHE A 139 0.04 17.71 -17.45
N ASP A 140 -0.07 16.90 -18.50
CA ASP A 140 -1.18 15.98 -18.72
C ASP A 140 -0.87 14.56 -18.24
N ARG A 141 -1.85 13.66 -18.30
CA ARG A 141 -1.59 12.23 -18.05
C ARG A 141 -0.89 11.64 -19.26
N TYR A 142 -0.06 10.62 -19.03
CA TYR A 142 0.55 9.90 -20.16
C TYR A 142 -0.54 9.16 -20.95
N ASP A 143 -0.55 9.36 -22.26
CA ASP A 143 -1.35 8.61 -23.21
C ASP A 143 -0.48 8.27 -24.43
N PRO A 144 -0.24 6.98 -24.74
CA PRO A 144 0.64 6.60 -25.84
C PRO A 144 0.11 6.96 -27.23
N ASP A 145 -1.17 7.29 -27.35
CA ASP A 145 -1.82 7.61 -28.63
C ASP A 145 -1.87 9.12 -28.92
N GLU A 146 -1.42 9.96 -27.98
CA GLU A 146 -1.40 11.41 -28.11
C GLU A 146 0.02 11.98 -27.94
N GLU A 147 0.37 12.97 -28.76
CA GLU A 147 1.63 13.71 -28.59
C GLU A 147 1.44 14.76 -27.48
N GLN A 148 1.87 14.44 -26.25
CA GLN A 148 1.85 15.43 -25.16
C GLN A 148 3.18 16.16 -25.04
N ALA A 149 3.10 17.49 -24.97
CA ALA A 149 4.28 18.31 -24.67
C ALA A 149 4.87 17.99 -23.30
N ARG A 150 4.04 17.74 -22.26
CA ARG A 150 4.50 17.41 -20.90
C ARG A 150 3.50 16.47 -20.24
N TRP A 151 3.98 15.41 -19.61
CA TRP A 151 3.13 14.40 -18.99
C TRP A 151 3.65 13.95 -17.63
N TRP A 152 2.74 13.40 -16.82
CA TRP A 152 3.09 12.87 -15.50
C TRP A 152 2.26 11.64 -15.10
N GLU A 153 2.91 10.76 -14.35
CA GLU A 153 2.32 9.53 -13.81
C GLU A 153 2.78 9.30 -12.38
N TYR A 154 2.19 8.33 -11.66
CA TYR A 154 2.62 8.03 -10.29
C TYR A 154 2.44 6.56 -9.89
N VAL A 155 3.22 6.15 -8.90
CA VAL A 155 3.11 4.88 -8.18
C VAL A 155 3.01 5.18 -6.69
N THR A 156 2.03 4.60 -6.01
CA THR A 156 1.93 4.67 -4.54
C THR A 156 2.45 3.39 -3.92
N VAL A 157 3.20 3.51 -2.82
CA VAL A 157 3.76 2.38 -2.07
C VAL A 157 3.44 2.55 -0.59
N VAL A 158 3.10 1.45 0.08
CA VAL A 158 3.03 1.38 1.53
C VAL A 158 4.14 0.48 2.03
N GLU A 159 4.98 1.00 2.91
CA GLU A 159 6.10 0.28 3.52
C GLU A 159 5.97 0.23 5.06
N PRO A 160 6.64 -0.71 5.75
CA PRO A 160 6.77 -0.65 7.19
C PRO A 160 7.68 0.52 7.61
N HIS A 161 7.24 1.30 8.58
CA HIS A 161 8.04 2.35 9.19
C HIS A 161 9.13 1.77 10.11
N GLY A 162 10.35 2.27 9.96
CA GLY A 162 11.49 2.06 10.86
C GLY A 162 12.29 0.79 10.59
N SER A 163 13.61 0.89 10.74
CA SER A 163 14.58 -0.21 10.55
C SER A 163 15.24 -0.71 11.85
N SER A 164 14.70 -0.36 13.04
CA SER A 164 15.47 -0.50 14.29
C SER A 164 14.66 -0.48 15.61
N GLY A 165 13.51 -1.15 15.66
CA GLY A 165 12.84 -1.46 16.94
C GLY A 165 12.27 -0.27 17.74
N GLY A 166 12.04 0.86 17.08
CA GLY A 166 11.39 2.02 17.68
C GLY A 166 9.89 1.80 17.93
N VAL A 167 9.28 2.69 18.70
CA VAL A 167 7.85 2.61 19.11
C VAL A 167 6.88 2.62 17.90
N ALA A 168 7.33 3.13 16.75
CA ALA A 168 6.58 3.14 15.49
C ALA A 168 6.89 1.97 14.54
N SER A 169 7.72 1.00 14.94
CA SER A 169 8.08 -0.14 14.10
C SER A 169 6.84 -0.96 13.71
N GLY A 170 6.68 -1.20 12.41
CA GLY A 170 5.57 -1.97 11.84
C GLY A 170 4.29 -1.19 11.57
N TYR A 171 4.27 0.12 11.85
CA TYR A 171 3.23 1.03 11.34
C TYR A 171 3.46 1.29 9.85
N GLY A 172 2.41 1.54 9.09
CA GLY A 172 2.54 1.82 7.66
C GLY A 172 3.08 3.21 7.37
N HIS A 173 3.90 3.34 6.35
CA HIS A 173 4.38 4.61 5.81
C HIS A 173 3.96 4.69 4.34
N PHE A 174 3.44 5.85 3.91
CA PHE A 174 2.80 5.98 2.59
C PHE A 174 3.62 6.90 1.69
N HIS A 175 4.09 6.34 0.58
CA HIS A 175 4.89 7.01 -0.42
C HIS A 175 4.14 7.17 -1.73
N THR A 176 4.44 8.25 -2.45
CA THR A 176 4.06 8.41 -3.86
C THR A 176 5.27 8.84 -4.66
N ALA A 177 5.70 7.96 -5.56
CA ALA A 177 6.66 8.29 -6.60
C ALA A 177 5.91 8.91 -7.78
N VAL A 178 6.24 10.15 -8.11
CA VAL A 178 5.70 10.89 -9.24
C VAL A 178 6.76 10.92 -10.33
N PHE A 179 6.37 10.56 -11.55
CA PHE A 179 7.21 10.53 -12.74
C PHE A 179 6.76 11.67 -13.63
N THR A 180 7.69 12.52 -14.06
CA THR A 180 7.39 13.68 -14.90
C THR A 180 8.34 13.71 -16.07
N SER A 181 7.81 13.94 -17.27
CA SER A 181 8.65 13.95 -18.48
C SER A 181 9.54 15.18 -18.61
N HIS A 182 9.42 16.13 -17.69
CA HIS A 182 10.12 17.40 -17.68
C HIS A 182 10.44 17.83 -16.24
N GLU A 183 11.34 18.79 -16.10
CA GLU A 183 11.66 19.44 -14.83
C GLU A 183 10.40 19.89 -14.06
N VAL A 184 10.43 19.62 -12.76
CA VAL A 184 9.45 20.07 -11.77
C VAL A 184 10.14 20.72 -10.59
N LYS A 185 9.43 21.64 -9.94
CA LYS A 185 9.92 22.37 -8.77
C LYS A 185 9.24 21.88 -7.50
N LYS A 186 9.98 21.84 -6.40
CA LYS A 186 9.47 21.46 -5.07
C LYS A 186 8.20 22.22 -4.69
N GLU A 187 8.13 23.50 -5.05
CA GLU A 187 7.02 24.40 -4.76
C GLU A 187 5.68 23.89 -5.31
N MET A 188 5.70 23.12 -6.41
CA MET A 188 4.50 22.48 -6.99
C MET A 188 3.89 21.42 -6.05
N PHE A 189 4.72 20.77 -5.23
CA PHE A 189 4.30 19.68 -4.35
C PHE A 189 4.02 20.13 -2.91
N VAL A 190 4.44 21.34 -2.52
CA VAL A 190 4.15 21.89 -1.19
C VAL A 190 2.64 21.92 -0.88
N PRO A 191 1.75 22.33 -1.80
CA PRO A 191 0.30 22.26 -1.57
C PRO A 191 -0.21 20.83 -1.35
N VAL A 192 0.40 19.83 -2.00
CA VAL A 192 0.05 18.41 -1.85
C VAL A 192 0.35 17.92 -0.44
N ILE A 193 1.54 18.23 0.10
CA ILE A 193 1.91 17.90 1.48
C ILE A 193 1.00 18.64 2.48
N ARG A 194 0.74 19.93 2.26
CA ARG A 194 -0.19 20.70 3.10
C ARG A 194 -1.61 20.12 3.08
N LYS A 195 -2.05 19.61 1.93
CA LYS A 195 -3.35 18.95 1.80
C LYS A 195 -3.41 17.68 2.65
N HIS A 196 -2.33 16.90 2.70
CA HIS A 196 -2.23 15.74 3.55
C HIS A 196 -2.32 16.12 5.03
N VAL A 197 -1.50 17.08 5.49
CA VAL A 197 -1.55 17.58 6.89
C VAL A 197 -2.94 18.10 7.26
N LYS A 198 -3.65 18.76 6.33
CA LYS A 198 -5.02 19.24 6.57
C LYS A 198 -6.06 18.11 6.67
N LYS A 199 -5.79 16.94 6.10
CA LYS A 199 -6.79 15.86 5.92
C LYS A 199 -6.52 14.60 6.73
N CYS A 200 -5.27 14.39 7.15
CA CYS A 200 -4.89 13.32 8.06
C CYS A 200 -4.73 13.94 9.45
N GLU A 201 -5.64 13.59 10.37
CA GLU A 201 -5.75 14.19 11.71
C GLU A 201 -4.43 14.15 12.49
N TYR A 202 -3.71 13.04 12.39
CA TYR A 202 -2.46 12.80 13.10
C TYR A 202 -1.20 13.12 12.28
N ALA A 203 -1.35 13.73 11.11
CA ALA A 203 -0.23 14.26 10.35
C ALA A 203 0.19 15.61 10.92
N GLN A 204 1.37 15.67 11.53
CA GLN A 204 1.84 16.89 12.19
C GLN A 204 2.63 17.78 11.24
N HIS A 205 2.47 19.10 11.38
CA HIS A 205 3.22 20.10 10.60
C HIS A 205 4.75 19.94 10.73
N ALA A 206 5.24 19.61 11.93
CA ALA A 206 6.67 19.46 12.18
C ALA A 206 7.30 18.32 11.35
N ALA A 207 6.61 17.18 11.24
CA ALA A 207 7.03 16.04 10.43
C ALA A 207 6.93 16.30 8.92
N HIS A 208 6.15 17.30 8.51
CA HIS A 208 5.90 17.65 7.11
C HIS A 208 6.46 19.02 6.72
N ASN A 209 7.56 19.43 7.35
CA ASN A 209 8.24 20.68 7.00
C ASN A 209 8.99 20.54 5.66
N CYS A 210 8.38 21.00 4.56
CA CYS A 210 8.98 21.01 3.21
C CYS A 210 10.29 21.84 3.09
N TYR A 211 10.61 22.63 4.10
CA TYR A 211 11.79 23.49 4.16
C TYR A 211 12.71 23.12 5.33
N HIS A 212 12.59 21.89 5.85
CA HIS A 212 13.47 21.42 6.90
C HIS A 212 14.96 21.59 6.49
N PRO A 213 15.85 22.10 7.36
CA PRO A 213 17.24 22.36 7.00
C PRO A 213 17.97 21.09 6.55
N ASP A 214 17.75 19.97 7.24
CA ASP A 214 18.19 18.64 6.82
C ASP A 214 17.31 18.11 5.68
N PRO A 215 17.86 17.89 4.46
CA PRO A 215 17.11 17.39 3.31
C PRO A 215 16.50 16.00 3.50
N SER A 216 17.13 15.13 4.31
CA SER A 216 16.65 13.76 4.55
C SER A 216 15.32 13.71 5.31
N LYS A 217 14.97 14.81 6.00
CA LYS A 217 13.72 14.96 6.76
C LYS A 217 12.63 15.70 5.97
N ARG A 218 12.88 16.07 4.73
CA ARG A 218 11.88 16.76 3.90
C ARG A 218 10.91 15.72 3.33
N PRO A 219 9.60 16.00 3.31
CA PRO A 219 8.60 15.09 2.74
C PRO A 219 8.59 15.09 1.20
N ILE A 220 9.44 15.89 0.54
CA ILE A 220 9.55 16.00 -0.91
C ILE A 220 11.02 15.83 -1.28
N SER A 221 11.31 14.83 -2.11
CA SER A 221 12.62 14.61 -2.72
C SER A 221 12.46 14.56 -4.24
N ILE A 222 13.25 15.34 -4.98
CA ILE A 222 13.19 15.40 -6.45
C ILE A 222 14.55 14.98 -6.98
N ASN A 223 14.56 14.06 -7.94
CA ASN A 223 15.75 13.59 -8.63
C ASN A 223 15.53 13.65 -10.14
N GLN A 224 16.52 14.16 -10.87
CA GLN A 224 16.60 14.00 -12.32
C GLN A 224 17.10 12.58 -12.63
N VAL A 225 16.49 11.91 -13.61
CA VAL A 225 16.97 10.63 -14.11
C VAL A 225 18.00 10.90 -15.19
N THR A 226 19.24 10.49 -14.96
CA THR A 226 20.34 10.65 -15.93
C THR A 226 20.70 9.29 -16.50
N GLY A 227 20.65 9.15 -17.83
CA GLY A 227 20.83 7.88 -18.56
C GLY A 227 22.22 7.22 -18.47
N ASP A 228 23.17 7.80 -17.74
CA ASP A 228 24.50 7.25 -17.50
C ASP A 228 24.79 7.26 -16.00
N SER A 229 24.59 6.15 -15.30
CA SER A 229 25.50 5.73 -14.22
C SER A 229 25.06 4.43 -13.54
N GLU A 230 25.99 3.48 -13.46
CA GLU A 230 26.00 2.42 -12.44
C GLU A 230 26.30 2.96 -11.01
N SER A 231 26.30 4.29 -10.81
CA SER A 231 26.72 4.93 -9.55
C SER A 231 25.98 6.22 -9.16
N GLY A 232 25.08 6.73 -10.01
CA GLY A 232 24.16 7.83 -9.69
C GLY A 232 22.76 7.27 -9.51
N LEU A 233 21.87 8.05 -8.93
CA LEU A 233 20.46 7.72 -8.69
C LEU A 233 19.64 7.51 -9.99
N GLY A 234 20.28 7.16 -11.12
CA GLY A 234 19.69 6.73 -12.40
C GLY A 234 19.15 5.30 -12.39
N ASN A 235 18.90 4.75 -11.20
CA ASN A 235 18.21 3.49 -11.03
C ASN A 235 16.98 3.71 -10.14
N LEU A 236 15.98 4.37 -10.70
CA LEU A 236 14.63 4.58 -10.16
C LEU A 236 13.98 3.25 -9.74
N GLY A 237 14.29 2.18 -10.47
CA GLY A 237 13.92 0.82 -10.11
C GLY A 237 14.54 0.40 -8.78
N SER A 238 15.81 0.70 -8.53
CA SER A 238 16.52 0.43 -7.27
C SER A 238 15.96 1.29 -6.14
N TYR A 239 15.78 2.60 -6.40
CA TYR A 239 15.19 3.51 -5.42
C TYR A 239 13.79 3.07 -5.00
N LEU A 240 12.90 2.73 -5.93
CA LEU A 240 11.55 2.22 -5.61
C LEU A 240 11.55 0.77 -5.12
N SER A 241 12.54 -0.03 -5.52
CA SER A 241 12.70 -1.39 -5.04
C SER A 241 13.17 -1.48 -3.62
N GLU A 242 13.81 -0.47 -3.04
CA GLU A 242 14.06 -0.47 -1.60
C GLU A 242 12.71 -0.44 -0.83
N TYR A 243 11.76 0.39 -1.29
CA TYR A 243 10.41 0.50 -0.71
C TYR A 243 9.51 -0.71 -1.02
N ILE A 244 9.81 -1.46 -2.08
CA ILE A 244 9.04 -2.64 -2.54
C ILE A 244 9.74 -3.97 -2.20
N GLY A 245 11.03 -3.95 -1.92
CA GLY A 245 11.92 -5.10 -1.81
C GLY A 245 12.07 -5.63 -0.40
N GLY A 246 11.64 -4.89 0.64
CA GLY A 246 11.52 -5.38 2.02
C GLY A 246 10.50 -6.52 2.22
N PHE A 247 10.13 -7.22 1.14
CA PHE A 247 9.11 -8.26 1.12
C PHE A 247 9.62 -9.57 0.50
N SER A 248 10.92 -9.72 0.25
CA SER A 248 11.51 -10.98 -0.21
C SER A 248 11.83 -11.93 0.95
N GLY A 249 11.80 -13.24 0.67
CA GLY A 249 12.16 -14.29 1.63
C GLY A 249 10.98 -14.83 2.46
N PRO A 250 11.10 -16.04 3.02
CA PRO A 250 10.05 -16.67 3.81
C PRO A 250 9.83 -15.95 5.16
N PRO A 251 8.64 -16.06 5.80
CA PRO A 251 8.31 -15.31 7.02
C PRO A 251 9.28 -15.49 8.18
N ASN A 252 9.95 -16.63 8.28
CA ASN A 252 10.95 -16.94 9.32
C ASN A 252 12.28 -16.19 9.17
N GLU A 253 12.55 -15.60 8.00
CA GLU A 253 13.74 -14.79 7.74
C GLU A 253 13.46 -13.28 7.87
N ARG A 254 12.20 -12.89 8.06
CA ARG A 254 11.76 -11.50 8.14
C ARG A 254 11.85 -10.96 9.56
N GLU A 255 12.10 -9.65 9.65
CA GLU A 255 12.06 -8.94 10.91
C GLU A 255 10.63 -8.86 11.45
N VAL A 256 10.46 -8.89 12.78
CA VAL A 256 9.13 -8.95 13.42
C VAL A 256 8.24 -7.78 13.01
N PHE A 257 8.83 -6.59 12.85
CA PHE A 257 8.07 -5.39 12.49
C PHE A 257 7.50 -5.46 11.06
N GLU A 258 8.21 -6.12 10.14
CA GLU A 258 7.74 -6.36 8.76
C GLU A 258 6.56 -7.33 8.76
N LEU A 259 6.64 -8.39 9.56
CA LEU A 259 5.55 -9.35 9.72
C LEU A 259 4.31 -8.69 10.34
N VAL A 260 4.50 -7.81 11.34
CA VAL A 260 3.40 -7.02 11.90
C VAL A 260 2.76 -6.14 10.82
N PHE A 261 3.56 -5.38 10.07
CA PHE A 261 3.07 -4.53 8.98
C PHE A 261 2.29 -5.33 7.91
N GLN A 262 2.82 -6.48 7.49
CA GLN A 262 2.17 -7.34 6.51
C GLN A 262 0.86 -7.92 7.06
N SER A 263 0.84 -8.34 8.33
CA SER A 263 -0.38 -8.81 8.98
C SER A 263 -1.45 -7.73 9.05
N VAL A 264 -1.04 -6.46 9.25
CA VAL A 264 -1.93 -5.30 9.22
C VAL A 264 -2.50 -5.14 7.82
N CYS A 265 -1.64 -5.03 6.79
CA CYS A 265 -2.08 -4.91 5.39
C CYS A 265 -3.03 -6.04 4.97
N TRP A 266 -2.73 -7.28 5.38
CA TRP A 266 -3.55 -8.45 5.10
C TRP A 266 -4.91 -8.35 5.79
N SER A 267 -4.91 -8.02 7.09
CA SER A 267 -6.13 -7.92 7.90
C SER A 267 -7.10 -6.84 7.41
N THR A 268 -6.57 -5.76 6.82
CA THR A 268 -7.34 -4.61 6.32
C THR A 268 -7.62 -4.68 4.82
N ALA A 269 -7.19 -5.74 4.13
CA ALA A 269 -7.25 -5.86 2.67
C ALA A 269 -6.56 -4.69 1.94
N THR A 270 -5.48 -4.17 2.52
CA THR A 270 -4.76 -3.02 1.98
C THR A 270 -3.91 -3.42 0.79
N GLN A 271 -4.22 -2.83 -0.37
CA GLN A 271 -3.34 -2.85 -1.52
C GLN A 271 -2.12 -1.95 -1.26
N ARG A 272 -0.93 -2.57 -1.20
CA ARG A 272 0.34 -1.90 -0.85
C ARG A 272 0.94 -1.08 -1.99
N VAL A 273 0.84 -1.58 -3.22
CA VAL A 273 1.39 -0.91 -4.41
C VAL A 273 0.27 -0.61 -5.40
N ARG A 274 0.21 0.61 -5.92
CA ARG A 274 -0.76 1.02 -6.95
C ARG A 274 -0.08 1.86 -8.01
N PHE A 275 -0.32 1.51 -9.26
CA PHE A 275 0.14 2.24 -10.42
C PHE A 275 -1.02 3.07 -10.96
N SER A 276 -0.76 4.30 -11.36
CA SER A 276 -1.72 5.06 -12.14
C SER A 276 -1.86 4.53 -13.57
N ASN A 277 -2.88 4.97 -14.31
CA ASN A 277 -3.22 4.36 -15.61
C ASN A 277 -2.06 4.43 -16.61
N GLY A 278 -1.44 5.59 -16.82
CA GLY A 278 -0.28 5.72 -17.69
C GLY A 278 0.95 5.00 -17.15
N ALA A 279 1.16 4.94 -15.82
CA ALA A 279 2.20 4.09 -15.22
C ALA A 279 1.98 2.59 -15.54
N ASN A 280 0.73 2.12 -15.61
CA ASN A 280 0.43 0.77 -16.10
C ASN A 280 0.77 0.63 -17.59
N GLN A 281 0.46 1.62 -18.42
CA GLN A 281 0.75 1.61 -19.86
C GLN A 281 2.27 1.58 -20.12
N LEU A 282 3.03 2.47 -19.48
CA LEU A 282 4.50 2.51 -19.53
C LEU A 282 5.11 1.16 -19.12
N SER A 283 4.62 0.57 -18.02
CA SER A 283 5.07 -0.77 -17.59
C SER A 283 4.84 -1.83 -18.67
N ARG A 284 3.69 -1.78 -19.37
CA ARG A 284 3.34 -2.76 -20.42
C ARG A 284 4.16 -2.57 -21.68
N GLN A 285 4.38 -1.33 -22.11
CA GLN A 285 5.23 -1.03 -23.26
C GLN A 285 6.68 -1.41 -22.99
N GLY A 286 7.21 -1.08 -21.81
CA GLY A 286 8.54 -1.50 -21.38
C GLY A 286 8.70 -3.02 -21.36
N HIS A 287 7.68 -3.75 -20.91
CA HIS A 287 7.64 -5.22 -20.96
C HIS A 287 7.64 -5.75 -22.40
N ALA A 288 6.77 -5.21 -23.27
CA ALA A 288 6.65 -5.63 -24.67
C ALA A 288 7.92 -5.38 -25.49
N ARG A 289 8.73 -4.38 -25.09
CA ARG A 289 9.99 -4.01 -25.74
C ARG A 289 11.21 -4.74 -25.16
N ARG A 290 11.03 -5.74 -24.28
CA ARG A 290 12.12 -6.62 -23.80
C ARG A 290 12.72 -7.38 -24.98
N THR A 291 14.04 -7.57 -24.97
CA THR A 291 14.78 -8.27 -26.04
C THR A 291 14.42 -9.75 -26.15
N GLU A 292 14.00 -10.35 -25.03
CA GLU A 292 13.40 -11.69 -24.95
C GLU A 292 12.05 -11.52 -24.25
N PRO A 293 10.97 -11.19 -24.99
CA PRO A 293 9.64 -11.23 -24.40
C PRO A 293 9.35 -12.67 -23.97
N ASP A 294 8.68 -12.85 -22.84
CA ASP A 294 8.15 -14.16 -22.46
C ASP A 294 7.35 -14.70 -23.65
N LYS A 295 7.49 -15.99 -23.98
CA LYS A 295 6.67 -16.62 -25.01
C LYS A 295 5.23 -16.66 -24.52
N ILE A 296 4.48 -15.60 -24.81
CA ILE A 296 3.04 -15.60 -24.63
C ILE A 296 2.51 -16.56 -25.70
N THR A 297 2.03 -17.73 -25.26
CA THR A 297 1.25 -18.61 -26.12
C THR A 297 -0.12 -17.95 -26.34
N ASP A 298 -0.72 -18.16 -27.51
CA ASP A 298 -2.11 -17.72 -27.78
C ASP A 298 -3.15 -18.55 -26.99
N GLU A 299 -2.69 -19.50 -26.16
CA GLU A 299 -3.52 -20.36 -25.33
C GLU A 299 -4.14 -19.57 -24.18
N GLU A 300 -5.47 -19.56 -24.13
CA GLU A 300 -6.21 -18.99 -23.02
C GLU A 300 -6.37 -20.04 -21.90
N TRP A 301 -5.79 -19.75 -20.74
CA TRP A 301 -5.87 -20.59 -19.54
C TRP A 301 -6.92 -20.07 -18.57
N THR A 302 -7.81 -20.94 -18.11
CA THR A 302 -8.85 -20.61 -17.12
C THR A 302 -8.63 -21.39 -15.84
N ALA A 303 -8.67 -20.72 -14.69
CA ALA A 303 -8.62 -21.40 -13.41
C ALA A 303 -9.92 -22.17 -13.12
N VAL A 304 -9.78 -23.48 -12.89
CA VAL A 304 -10.92 -24.40 -12.68
C VAL A 304 -11.01 -24.88 -11.22
N ALA A 305 -9.88 -25.02 -10.52
CA ALA A 305 -9.86 -25.43 -9.13
C ALA A 305 -8.68 -24.85 -8.33
N ILE A 306 -8.80 -24.85 -7.01
CA ILE A 306 -7.72 -24.57 -6.06
C ILE A 306 -7.54 -25.80 -5.19
N GLU A 307 -6.33 -26.31 -5.08
CA GLU A 307 -5.97 -27.36 -4.13
C GLU A 307 -5.21 -26.75 -2.96
N ASN A 308 -5.63 -27.05 -1.73
CA ASN A 308 -4.92 -26.57 -0.55
C ASN A 308 -3.68 -27.42 -0.24
N SER A 309 -2.85 -27.00 0.71
CA SER A 309 -1.66 -27.74 1.14
C SER A 309 -1.93 -29.11 1.77
N GLU A 310 -3.20 -29.43 2.07
CA GLU A 310 -3.66 -30.73 2.59
C GLU A 310 -4.18 -31.66 1.48
N GLY A 311 -4.19 -31.21 0.21
CA GLY A 311 -4.69 -31.97 -0.95
C GLY A 311 -6.21 -31.91 -1.15
N GLU A 312 -6.90 -31.00 -0.46
CA GLU A 312 -8.33 -30.79 -0.64
C GLU A 312 -8.59 -29.77 -1.76
N THR A 313 -9.47 -30.15 -2.70
CA THR A 313 -9.82 -29.33 -3.86
C THR A 313 -11.09 -28.51 -3.63
N TYR A 314 -11.04 -27.24 -4.02
CA TYR A 314 -12.12 -26.26 -3.91
C TYR A 314 -12.41 -25.62 -5.28
N PRO A 315 -13.67 -25.28 -5.58
CA PRO A 315 -13.98 -24.53 -6.78
C PRO A 315 -13.40 -23.11 -6.69
N VAL A 316 -12.95 -22.57 -7.82
CA VAL A 316 -12.52 -21.16 -7.89
C VAL A 316 -13.73 -20.28 -7.58
N ALA A 317 -13.56 -19.32 -6.68
CA ALA A 317 -14.63 -18.40 -6.30
C ALA A 317 -15.15 -17.64 -7.54
N GLN A 318 -16.42 -17.81 -7.88
CA GLN A 318 -17.01 -17.26 -9.11
C GLN A 318 -17.13 -15.72 -9.11
N LYS A 319 -17.03 -15.06 -7.95
CA LYS A 319 -17.01 -13.59 -7.81
C LYS A 319 -16.16 -13.17 -6.61
N GLY A 320 -15.40 -12.09 -6.77
CA GLY A 320 -14.67 -11.42 -5.69
C GLY A 320 -15.61 -10.75 -4.67
N GLY A 321 -16.12 -11.54 -3.73
CA GLY A 321 -16.84 -11.05 -2.55
C GLY A 321 -15.86 -10.71 -1.41
N GLN A 322 -16.12 -9.63 -0.68
CA GLN A 322 -15.46 -9.35 0.60
C GLN A 322 -16.19 -10.04 1.76
N ASP A 323 -16.83 -11.19 1.53
CA ASP A 323 -17.66 -11.90 2.52
C ASP A 323 -16.83 -12.43 3.72
N TRP A 324 -15.51 -12.44 3.57
CA TRP A 324 -14.53 -12.71 4.61
C TRP A 324 -14.16 -11.48 5.46
N MET A 325 -14.63 -10.28 5.10
CA MET A 325 -14.45 -9.05 5.85
C MET A 325 -15.67 -8.76 6.73
N VAL A 326 -15.44 -8.61 8.04
CA VAL A 326 -16.47 -8.39 9.06
C VAL A 326 -16.33 -7.01 9.68
N GLU A 327 -17.45 -6.33 9.87
CA GLU A 327 -17.50 -5.05 10.57
C GLU A 327 -17.18 -5.23 12.06
N ILE A 328 -16.39 -4.30 12.60
CA ILE A 328 -15.99 -4.29 14.01
C ILE A 328 -16.52 -3.05 14.73
N LEU A 329 -16.87 -3.23 16.00
CA LEU A 329 -17.18 -2.15 16.92
C LEU A 329 -15.94 -1.65 17.66
N ASN A 330 -16.01 -0.39 18.07
CA ASN A 330 -15.01 0.27 18.90
C ASN A 330 -15.52 0.33 20.35
N GLY A 331 -14.79 -0.25 21.30
CA GLY A 331 -15.17 -0.24 22.72
C GLY A 331 -16.18 -1.33 23.14
N PRO A 332 -16.55 -1.42 24.42
CA PRO A 332 -17.61 -2.31 24.89
C PRO A 332 -18.95 -1.96 24.20
N PRO A 333 -19.88 -2.93 24.03
CA PRO A 333 -21.19 -2.65 23.44
C PRO A 333 -21.83 -1.46 24.16
N ILE A 334 -22.44 -0.56 23.41
CA ILE A 334 -23.25 0.52 23.97
C ILE A 334 -24.32 -0.17 24.81
N ALA A 335 -24.20 -0.08 26.14
CA ALA A 335 -25.24 -0.58 27.01
C ALA A 335 -26.52 0.18 26.65
N PRO A 336 -27.69 -0.49 26.52
CA PRO A 336 -28.94 0.22 26.34
C PRO A 336 -29.07 1.23 27.48
N ASP A 337 -29.42 2.47 27.13
CA ASP A 337 -29.57 3.59 28.08
C ASP A 337 -30.32 3.10 29.31
N ARG A 338 -29.62 2.96 30.44
CA ARG A 338 -30.29 2.79 31.72
C ARG A 338 -30.77 4.19 32.11
N PRO A 339 -32.08 4.40 32.29
CA PRO A 339 -32.57 5.69 32.77
C PRO A 339 -32.00 5.91 34.18
N GLY A 340 -30.97 6.75 34.32
CA GLY A 340 -30.38 7.09 35.61
C GLY A 340 -28.93 7.62 35.62
N ASP A 341 -28.10 7.34 34.62
CA ASP A 341 -26.63 7.57 34.75
C ASP A 341 -26.09 8.93 34.27
N ARG A 342 -26.94 9.98 34.21
CA ARG A 342 -26.44 11.37 34.19
C ARG A 342 -26.24 11.87 35.61
N ALA A 343 -25.23 11.34 36.29
CA ALA A 343 -24.66 11.99 37.46
C ALA A 343 -23.52 12.92 37.02
N ASP A 344 -23.76 14.21 37.24
CA ASP A 344 -22.85 15.35 37.18
C ASP A 344 -21.38 14.97 37.45
N ARG A 345 -20.52 15.03 36.43
CA ARG A 345 -19.07 15.10 36.65
C ARG A 345 -18.75 16.56 36.94
N GLY A 346 -18.68 16.86 38.23
CA GLY A 346 -18.43 18.19 38.78
C GLY A 346 -17.25 18.90 38.11
N ALA A 347 -17.40 20.22 37.98
CA ALA A 347 -16.35 21.11 37.51
C ALA A 347 -15.07 20.96 38.36
N PRO A 348 -13.88 21.14 37.76
CA PRO A 348 -12.63 21.11 38.50
C PRO A 348 -12.57 22.29 39.49
N PRO A 349 -11.90 22.13 40.65
CA PRO A 349 -11.79 23.21 41.62
C PRO A 349 -10.90 24.33 41.07
N PRO A 350 -11.19 25.61 41.39
CA PRO A 350 -10.31 26.71 41.03
C PRO A 350 -9.04 26.70 41.90
N ASP A 351 -7.95 27.22 41.33
CA ASP A 351 -6.55 27.19 41.80
C ASP A 351 -6.33 27.36 43.32
#